data_AF-A0A7D5N714-F1
#
_entry.id   AF-A0A7D5N714-F1
#
_cell.length_a   1.000
_cell.length_b   1.000
_cell.length_c   1.000
_cell.angle_alpha   90.00
_cell.angle_beta   90.00
_cell.angle_gamma   90.00
#
_symmetry.space_group_name_H-M   'P 1'
#
loop_
_entity.id
_entity.type
_entity.pdbx_description
1 polymer ?
#
loop_
_entity_poly.entity_id
_entity_poly.type
_entity_poly.pdbx_seq_one_letter_code
_entity_poly.pdbx_strand_id
1 'polypeptide(L)'
;MMDFDLVGGTALSLKYGHRKSIDLDLFTTVAFENETIIEALSGLYQNEFTIEGRPARFGIFAYIKDIKTDIVYHPHPLIRPTEVVNNIRMFSTADIMAMKIQAILGRGKKKDFGILRNC
;
A
#
# COMPACT_ATOMS: atom_id res chain seq x y z
N MET A 1 -5.22 5.00 -18.21
CA MET A 1 -4.82 5.80 -17.04
C MET A 1 -4.95 4.86 -15.85
N MET A 2 -3.83 4.42 -15.26
CA MET A 2 -3.85 3.53 -14.08
C MET A 2 -3.98 4.40 -12.85
N ASP A 3 -5.08 4.23 -12.12
CA ASP A 3 -5.30 4.93 -10.86
C ASP A 3 -4.75 4.07 -9.71
N PHE A 4 -3.77 4.61 -8.99
CA PHE A 4 -3.26 4.02 -7.76
C PHE A 4 -3.85 4.79 -6.57
N ASP A 5 -4.27 4.07 -5.54
CA ASP A 5 -4.82 4.66 -4.33
C ASP A 5 -3.87 4.40 -3.16
N LEU A 6 -3.64 5.44 -2.35
CA LEU A 6 -2.82 5.34 -1.15
C LEU A 6 -3.58 4.60 -0.04
N VAL A 7 -2.91 3.68 0.63
CA VAL A 7 -3.51 2.89 1.73
C VAL A 7 -2.61 2.88 2.96
N GLY A 8 -2.97 2.07 3.96
CA GLY A 8 -2.08 1.76 5.08
C GLY A 8 -1.98 2.83 6.17
N GLY A 9 -0.87 2.77 6.92
CA GLY A 9 -0.61 3.67 8.05
C GLY A 9 -0.44 5.13 7.62
N THR A 10 -0.07 5.36 6.36
CA THR A 10 0.17 6.68 5.78
C THR A 10 -1.13 7.37 5.39
N ALA A 11 -2.09 6.65 4.82
CA ALA A 11 -3.45 7.17 4.63
C ALA A 11 -4.13 7.53 5.97
N LEU A 12 -3.98 6.69 6.99
CA LEU A 12 -4.51 6.97 8.34
C LEU A 12 -3.78 8.12 9.05
N SER A 13 -2.47 8.24 8.86
CA SER A 13 -1.67 9.36 9.37
C SER A 13 -2.07 10.69 8.72
N LEU A 14 -2.26 10.71 7.40
CA LEU A 14 -2.76 11.89 6.69
C LEU A 14 -4.18 12.28 7.11
N LYS A 15 -5.05 11.30 7.41
CA LYS A 15 -6.44 11.55 7.85
C LYS A 15 -6.56 11.97 9.32
N TYR A 16 -5.75 11.42 10.21
CA TYR A 16 -5.95 11.55 11.66
C TYR A 16 -4.74 12.10 12.44
N GLY A 17 -3.60 12.36 11.79
CA GLY A 17 -2.50 13.16 12.35
C GLY A 17 -1.66 12.53 13.49
N HIS A 18 -1.85 11.25 13.82
CA HIS A 18 -1.30 10.68 15.07
C HIS A 18 0.09 10.01 14.98
N ARG A 19 0.69 9.79 13.79
CA ARG A 19 2.01 9.12 13.68
C ARG A 19 2.74 9.48 12.39
N LYS A 20 4.04 9.80 12.41
CA LYS A 20 4.84 9.85 11.17
C LYS A 20 5.04 8.41 10.66
N SER A 21 4.21 8.00 9.70
CA SER A 21 4.45 6.81 8.88
C SER A 21 5.20 7.29 7.65
N ILE A 22 6.44 6.84 7.47
CA ILE A 22 7.29 7.24 6.33
C ILE A 22 7.15 6.23 5.18
N ASP A 23 6.50 5.08 5.40
CA ASP A 23 6.30 4.06 4.38
C ASP A 23 5.15 4.42 3.42
N LEU A 24 5.30 4.17 2.12
CA LEU A 24 4.30 4.45 1.10
C LEU A 24 3.64 3.14 0.62
N ASP A 25 2.40 2.90 1.00
CA ASP A 25 1.62 1.74 0.56
C ASP A 25 0.67 2.16 -0.59
N LEU A 26 0.95 1.78 -1.84
CA LEU A 26 0.14 2.05 -3.03
C LEU A 26 -0.58 0.80 -3.49
N PHE A 27 -1.90 0.79 -3.43
CA PHE A 27 -2.69 -0.39 -3.77
C PHE A 27 -3.63 -0.07 -4.93
N THR A 28 -3.87 -1.08 -5.77
CA THR A 28 -4.80 -0.94 -6.89
C THR A 28 -5.59 -2.22 -7.07
N THR A 29 -6.85 -2.07 -7.47
CA THR A 29 -7.74 -3.19 -7.85
C THR A 29 -7.58 -3.59 -9.31
N VAL A 30 -6.71 -2.90 -10.05
CA VAL A 30 -6.40 -3.17 -11.46
C VAL A 30 -5.09 -3.95 -11.54
N ALA A 31 -5.11 -5.06 -12.27
CA ALA A 31 -3.89 -5.83 -12.50
C ALA A 31 -2.86 -5.00 -13.29
N PHE A 32 -1.59 -5.14 -12.94
CA PHE A 32 -0.48 -4.47 -13.62
C PHE A 32 0.69 -5.44 -13.81
N GLU A 33 1.50 -5.16 -14.83
CA GLU A 33 2.75 -5.87 -15.08
C GLU A 33 3.87 -5.19 -14.29
N ASN A 34 4.56 -5.95 -13.45
CA ASN A 34 5.57 -5.41 -12.54
C ASN A 34 6.68 -4.69 -13.31
N GLU A 35 7.13 -5.29 -14.42
CA GLU A 35 8.19 -4.78 -15.28
C GLU A 35 7.86 -3.38 -15.81
N THR A 36 6.61 -3.13 -16.19
CA THR A 36 6.19 -1.82 -16.73
C THR A 36 6.31 -0.73 -15.67
N ILE A 37 5.89 -1.03 -14.44
CA ILE A 37 5.97 -0.08 -13.32
C ILE A 37 7.43 0.12 -12.88
N ILE A 38 8.21 -0.95 -12.83
CA ILE A 38 9.64 -0.92 -12.49
C ILE A 38 10.41 -0.06 -13.50
N GLU A 39 10.18 -0.24 -14.80
CA GLU A 39 10.83 0.56 -15.85
C GLU A 39 10.45 2.03 -15.75
N ALA A 40 9.17 2.34 -15.52
CA ALA A 40 8.72 3.71 -15.33
C ALA A 40 9.36 4.37 -14.11
N LEU A 41 9.39 3.69 -12.96
CA LEU A 41 9.98 4.21 -11.72
C LEU A 41 11.50 4.35 -11.84
N SER A 42 12.17 3.37 -12.45
CA SER A 42 13.61 3.43 -12.73
C SER A 42 13.95 4.60 -13.65
N GLY A 43 13.14 4.87 -14.68
CA GLY A 43 13.34 6.03 -15.56
C GLY A 43 13.14 7.37 -14.87
N LEU A 44 12.16 7.47 -13.96
CA LEU A 44 11.81 8.71 -13.25
C LEU A 44 12.77 9.04 -12.10
N TYR A 45 13.18 8.03 -11.33
CA TYR A 45 13.95 8.21 -10.10
C TYR A 45 15.40 7.74 -10.23
N GLN A 46 15.75 7.02 -11.30
CA GLN A 46 17.11 6.60 -11.60
C GLN A 46 17.78 5.91 -10.41
N ASN A 47 18.89 6.46 -9.91
CA ASN A 47 19.65 5.91 -8.80
C ASN A 47 18.94 6.03 -7.44
N GLU A 48 17.85 6.79 -7.36
CA GLU A 48 17.03 6.93 -6.17
C GLU A 48 15.96 5.85 -6.06
N PHE A 49 15.84 4.94 -7.04
CA PHE A 49 14.93 3.80 -7.01
C PHE A 49 15.70 2.48 -6.84
N THR A 50 15.31 1.69 -5.84
CA THR A 50 15.92 0.38 -5.56
C THR A 50 14.84 -0.64 -5.25
N ILE A 51 14.88 -1.81 -5.89
CA ILE A 51 13.94 -2.90 -5.62
C ILE A 51 14.42 -3.71 -4.41
N GLU A 52 13.50 -3.98 -3.48
CA GLU A 52 13.71 -4.87 -2.34
C GLU A 52 13.49 -6.33 -2.78
N GLY A 53 14.57 -7.00 -3.20
CA GLY A 53 14.54 -8.41 -3.55
C GLY A 53 13.92 -8.69 -4.92
N ARG A 54 13.28 -9.86 -5.09
CA ARG A 54 12.59 -10.21 -6.34
C ARG A 54 11.13 -9.74 -6.27
N PRO A 55 10.62 -9.02 -7.30
CA PRO A 55 9.22 -8.64 -7.36
C PRO A 55 8.31 -9.86 -7.19
N ALA A 56 7.31 -9.75 -6.31
CA ALA A 56 6.31 -10.79 -6.15
C ALA A 56 5.27 -10.70 -7.27
N ARG A 57 4.64 -11.81 -7.64
CA ARG A 57 3.57 -11.81 -8.66
C ARG A 57 2.40 -10.85 -8.36
N PHE A 58 2.25 -10.45 -7.10
CA PHE A 58 1.16 -9.60 -6.63
C PHE A 58 1.62 -8.19 -6.24
N GLY A 59 2.90 -7.87 -6.38
CA GLY A 59 3.38 -6.53 -6.02
C GLY A 59 4.89 -6.33 -6.11
N ILE A 60 5.26 -5.06 -6.08
CA ILE A 60 6.62 -4.53 -6.11
C ILE A 60 6.93 -3.97 -4.73
N PHE A 61 8.05 -4.38 -4.16
CA PHE A 61 8.58 -3.83 -2.91
C PHE A 61 9.85 -3.09 -3.26
N ALA A 62 9.93 -1.80 -2.93
CA ALA A 62 11.04 -0.94 -3.36
C ALA A 62 11.30 0.19 -2.38
N TYR A 63 12.36 0.93 -2.63
CA TYR A 63 12.70 2.19 -1.98
C TYR A 63 12.81 3.28 -3.04
N ILE A 64 12.20 4.42 -2.78
CA ILE A 64 12.32 5.65 -3.59
C ILE A 64 12.87 6.72 -2.66
N LYS A 65 14.07 7.27 -2.91
CA LYS A 65 14.71 8.28 -2.03
C LYS A 65 14.76 7.84 -0.56
N ASP A 66 15.16 6.59 -0.33
CA ASP A 66 15.19 5.93 0.99
C ASP A 66 13.82 5.77 1.68
N ILE A 67 12.72 6.07 0.99
CA ILE A 67 11.35 5.85 1.46
C ILE A 67 10.87 4.48 0.97
N LYS A 68 10.53 3.59 1.90
CA LYS A 68 9.92 2.30 1.58
C LYS A 68 8.62 2.53 0.81
N THR A 69 8.50 1.90 -0.35
CA THR A 69 7.36 2.02 -1.25
C THR A 69 6.90 0.64 -1.71
N ASP A 70 5.71 0.26 -1.27
CA ASP A 70 5.08 -1.01 -1.58
C ASP A 70 3.93 -0.77 -2.58
N ILE A 71 4.02 -1.38 -3.77
CA ILE A 71 3.00 -1.27 -4.82
C ILE A 71 2.34 -2.64 -4.98
N VAL A 72 1.07 -2.77 -4.63
CA VAL A 72 0.41 -4.08 -4.50
C VAL A 72 -0.88 -4.14 -5.31
N TYR A 73 -1.02 -5.22 -6.09
CA TYR A 73 -2.28 -5.57 -6.73
C TYR A 73 -3.20 -6.25 -5.70
N HIS A 74 -4.33 -5.60 -5.43
CA HIS A 74 -5.35 -6.04 -4.49
C HIS A 74 -6.63 -6.41 -5.24
N PRO A 75 -6.83 -7.68 -5.63
CA PRO A 75 -7.96 -8.11 -6.47
C PRO A 75 -9.33 -8.08 -5.76
N HIS A 76 -9.41 -7.58 -4.52
CA HIS A 76 -10.67 -7.53 -3.79
C HIS A 76 -11.45 -6.26 -4.12
N PRO A 77 -12.78 -6.36 -4.34
CA PRO A 77 -13.63 -5.19 -4.49
C PRO A 77 -13.57 -4.30 -3.24
N LEU A 78 -13.61 -2.99 -3.46
CA LEU A 78 -13.69 -2.04 -2.35
C LEU A 78 -15.06 -2.11 -1.69
N ILE A 79 -15.07 -2.03 -0.35
CA ILE A 79 -16.26 -1.94 0.49
C ILE A 79 -16.91 -0.57 0.33
N ARG A 80 -16.12 0.48 0.12
CA ARG A 80 -16.59 1.84 -0.18
C ARG A 80 -15.79 2.49 -1.30
N PRO A 81 -16.34 3.53 -1.96
CA PRO A 81 -15.58 4.33 -2.91
C PRO A 81 -14.29 4.89 -2.30
N THR A 82 -13.29 5.11 -3.13
CA THR A 82 -12.07 5.80 -2.74
C THR A 82 -12.38 7.24 -2.31
N GLU A 83 -11.65 7.72 -1.32
CA GLU A 83 -11.81 9.06 -0.76
C GLU A 83 -10.65 9.92 -1.24
N VAL A 84 -10.92 11.18 -1.60
CA VAL A 84 -9.87 12.16 -1.93
C VAL A 84 -9.69 13.08 -0.75
N VAL A 85 -8.50 13.04 -0.14
CA VAL A 85 -8.12 13.91 0.98
C VAL A 85 -6.87 14.67 0.57
N ASN A 86 -6.91 16.00 0.59
CA ASN A 86 -5.79 16.87 0.17
C ASN A 86 -5.24 16.53 -1.23
N ASN A 87 -6.12 16.30 -2.21
CA ASN A 87 -5.78 15.88 -3.58
C ASN A 87 -5.11 14.50 -3.71
N ILE A 88 -5.06 13.70 -2.64
CA ILE A 88 -4.53 12.34 -2.65
C ILE A 88 -5.70 11.36 -2.58
N ARG A 89 -5.74 10.42 -3.52
CA ARG A 89 -6.71 9.31 -3.51
C ARG A 89 -6.31 8.28 -2.48
N MET A 90 -7.25 7.87 -1.64
CA MET A 90 -7.03 6.93 -0.56
C MET A 90 -8.16 5.92 -0.47
N PHE A 91 -7.87 4.71 0.01
CA PHE A 91 -8.95 3.80 0.40
C PHE A 91 -9.73 4.36 1.59
N SER A 92 -11.00 3.96 1.67
CA SER A 92 -11.84 4.30 2.81
C SER A 92 -11.27 3.69 4.10
N THR A 93 -11.58 4.27 5.25
CA THR A 93 -11.16 3.70 6.54
C THR A 93 -11.69 2.26 6.71
N ALA A 94 -12.87 1.94 6.18
CA ALA A 94 -13.45 0.59 6.23
C ALA A 94 -12.60 -0.42 5.43
N ASP A 95 -12.14 -0.04 4.24
CA ASP A 95 -11.27 -0.85 3.39
C ASP A 95 -9.89 -1.05 4.05
N ILE A 96 -9.30 0.01 4.60
CA ILE A 96 -8.02 -0.08 5.33
C ILE A 96 -8.14 -1.04 6.52
N MET A 97 -9.26 -1.00 7.25
CA MET A 97 -9.52 -1.92 8.37
C MET A 97 -9.73 -3.36 7.88
N ALA A 98 -10.48 -3.56 6.79
CA ALA A 98 -10.67 -4.88 6.19
C ALA A 98 -9.35 -5.49 5.73
N MET A 99 -8.46 -4.70 5.12
CA MET A 99 -7.11 -5.14 4.73
C MET A 99 -6.26 -5.52 5.95
N LYS A 100 -6.32 -4.74 7.04
CA LYS A 100 -5.64 -5.11 8.29
C LYS A 100 -6.17 -6.43 8.85
N ILE A 101 -7.49 -6.61 8.90
CA ILE A 101 -8.13 -7.86 9.33
C ILE A 101 -7.70 -9.02 8.43
N GLN A 102 -7.70 -8.84 7.11
CA GLN A 102 -7.26 -9.86 6.15
C GLN A 102 -5.78 -10.21 6.34
N ALA A 103 -4.91 -9.23 6.54
CA ALA A 103 -3.50 -9.45 6.84
C ALA A 103 -3.31 -10.19 8.17
N ILE A 104 -4.12 -9.87 9.19
CA ILE A 104 -4.14 -10.57 10.47
C ILE A 104 -4.64 -12.00 10.31
N LEU A 105 -5.73 -12.26 9.58
CA LEU A 105 -6.25 -13.61 9.34
C LEU A 105 -5.29 -14.46 8.49
N GLY A 106 -4.64 -13.83 7.50
CA GLY A 106 -3.61 -14.45 6.67
C GLY A 106 -2.35 -14.81 7.46
N ARG A 107 -1.90 -13.94 8.38
CA ARG A 107 -0.79 -14.21 9.32
C ARG A 107 -1.20 -15.08 10.52
N GLY A 108 -2.47 -15.09 10.88
CA GLY A 108 -3.08 -15.84 11.98
C GLY A 108 -3.14 -17.35 11.72
N LYS A 109 -2.95 -17.77 10.45
CA LYS A 109 -2.57 -19.16 10.16
C LYS A 109 -1.16 -19.52 10.65
N LYS A 110 -0.33 -18.56 11.06
CA LYS A 110 1.07 -18.80 11.44
C LYS A 110 1.54 -18.35 12.82
N LYS A 111 0.88 -17.42 13.54
CA LYS A 111 0.98 -17.26 15.02
C LYS A 111 0.31 -15.97 15.53
N ASP A 112 -0.38 -16.15 16.65
CA ASP A 112 -0.61 -15.26 17.79
C ASP A 112 -1.40 -13.93 17.67
N PHE A 113 -2.54 -13.98 18.37
CA PHE A 113 -3.45 -12.92 18.77
C PHE A 113 -2.77 -11.90 19.71
N GLY A 114 -2.75 -10.62 19.35
CA GLY A 114 -2.24 -9.60 20.28
C GLY A 114 -2.43 -8.13 19.91
N ILE A 115 -3.35 -7.78 18.99
CA ILE A 115 -3.51 -6.37 18.56
C ILE A 115 -4.99 -5.99 18.40
N LEU A 116 -5.80 -6.23 19.45
CA LEU A 116 -7.17 -5.70 19.57
C LEU A 116 -7.36 -4.92 20.90
N ARG A 117 -6.33 -4.21 21.35
CA ARG A 117 -6.49 -3.19 22.40
C ARG A 117 -5.96 -1.86 21.91
N ASN A 118 -6.83 -0.86 21.90
CA ASN A 118 -6.60 0.57 21.69
C ASN A 118 -6.75 1.05 20.24
N CYS A 119 -7.93 0.76 19.65
CA CYS A 119 -8.68 1.82 18.98
C CYS A 119 -9.55 2.52 20.03
#